data_AF-A0A0F9RQI0-F1
#
_entry.id   AF-A0A0F9RQI0-F1
#
_cell.length_a   1.000
_cell.length_b   1.000
_cell.length_c   1.000
_cell.angle_alpha   90.00
_cell.angle_beta   90.00
_cell.angle_gamma   90.00
#
_symmetry.space_group_name_H-M   'P 1'
#
loop_
_entity.id
_entity.type
_entity.pdbx_description
1 polymer ?
#
loop_
_entity_poly.entity_id
_entity_poly.type
_entity_poly.pdbx_seq_one_letter_code
_entity_poly.pdbx_strand_id
1 'polypeptide(L)'
;MTTLRDIIIEVKEEYLRACRKFDSFHNAHEGYAVLLEEVDELWMAIKLNQRIPYRDKHIREEAIQVCAMALRLIWDCCREEDL
;
A
#
# COMPACT_ATOMS: atom_id res chain seq x y z
N MET A 1 -18.56 -4.28 13.17
CA MET A 1 -18.27 -4.55 11.74
C MET A 1 -17.43 -3.39 11.24
N THR A 2 -16.30 -3.67 10.61
CA THR A 2 -15.49 -2.64 9.92
C THR A 2 -16.30 -2.09 8.75
N THR A 3 -16.27 -0.78 8.56
CA THR A 3 -16.92 -0.08 7.45
C THR A 3 -15.90 0.32 6.39
N LEU A 4 -16.37 0.69 5.20
CA LEU A 4 -15.51 1.26 4.16
C LEU A 4 -14.77 2.51 4.66
N ARG A 5 -15.42 3.32 5.51
CA ARG A 5 -14.80 4.51 6.10
C ARG A 5 -13.60 4.14 6.96
N ASP A 6 -13.70 3.08 7.75
CA ASP A 6 -12.59 2.62 8.60
C ASP A 6 -11.41 2.15 7.73
N ILE A 7 -11.69 1.42 6.64
CA ILE A 7 -10.65 0.98 5.69
C ILE A 7 -9.93 2.18 5.06
N ILE A 8 -10.67 3.21 4.64
CA ILE A 8 -10.08 4.43 4.05
C ILE A 8 -9.20 5.16 5.09
N ILE A 9 -9.61 5.19 6.36
CA ILE A 9 -8.82 5.78 7.44
C ILE A 9 -7.50 5.00 7.59
N GLU A 10 -7.55 3.67 7.61
CA GLU A 10 -6.34 2.84 7.73
C GLU A 10 -5.38 3.05 6.53
N VAL A 11 -5.90 3.12 5.30
CA VAL A 11 -5.08 3.45 4.11
C VAL A 11 -4.44 4.83 4.24
N LYS A 12 -5.18 5.83 4.71
CA LYS A 12 -4.63 7.17 4.95
C LYS A 12 -3.54 7.14 6.01
N GLU A 13 -3.73 6.41 7.11
CA GLU A 13 -2.75 6.29 8.19
C GLU A 13 -1.47 5.62 7.68
N GLU A 14 -1.59 4.58 6.87
CA GLU A 14 -0.47 3.89 6.24
C GLU A 14 0.28 4.79 5.24
N TYR A 15 -0.43 5.50 4.37
CA TYR A 15 0.16 6.51 3.49
C TYR A 15 0.96 7.55 4.28
N LEU A 16 0.38 8.11 5.34
CA LEU A 16 1.06 9.10 6.18
C LEU A 16 2.25 8.50 6.93
N ARG A 17 2.18 7.22 7.31
CA ARG A 17 3.31 6.49 7.92
C ARG A 17 4.46 6.36 6.93
N ALA A 18 4.18 5.97 5.69
CA ALA A 18 5.19 5.87 4.64
C ALA A 18 5.84 7.23 4.35
N CYS A 19 5.06 8.31 4.21
CA CYS A 19 5.58 9.67 4.03
C CYS A 19 6.50 10.14 5.18
N ARG A 20 6.27 9.67 6.41
CA ARG A 20 7.13 10.01 7.56
C ARG A 20 8.40 9.16 7.61
N LYS A 21 8.35 7.94 7.08
CA LYS A 21 9.43 6.96 7.18
C LYS A 21 10.42 7.06 6.02
N PHE A 22 9.95 7.47 4.85
CA PHE A 22 10.71 7.49 3.60
C PHE A 22 10.52 8.83 2.89
N ASP A 23 11.55 9.30 2.19
CA ASP A 23 11.47 10.45 1.31
C ASP A 23 10.50 10.18 0.15
N SER A 24 10.04 11.24 -0.53
CA SER A 24 9.25 11.09 -1.77
C SER A 24 10.02 10.33 -2.83
N PHE A 25 9.31 9.56 -3.65
CA PHE A 25 9.92 8.86 -4.77
C PHE A 25 10.63 9.83 -5.72
N HIS A 26 11.82 9.46 -6.19
CA HIS A 26 12.62 10.28 -7.11
C HIS A 26 12.00 10.31 -8.51
N ASN A 27 11.31 9.24 -8.93
CA ASN A 27 10.60 9.14 -10.20
C ASN A 27 9.59 7.97 -10.21
N ALA A 28 8.80 7.89 -11.27
CA ALA A 28 7.76 6.86 -11.43
C ALA A 28 8.30 5.42 -11.50
N HIS A 29 9.54 5.18 -11.95
CA HIS A 29 10.11 3.83 -11.97
C HIS A 29 10.40 3.33 -10.55
N GLU A 30 10.93 4.20 -9.68
CA GLU A 30 11.11 3.88 -8.26
C GLU A 30 9.76 3.67 -7.58
N GLY A 31 8.81 4.60 -7.78
CA GLY A 31 7.48 4.46 -7.19
C GLY A 31 6.74 3.19 -7.64
N TYR A 32 6.88 2.80 -8.92
CA TYR A 32 6.37 1.53 -9.42
C TYR A 32 7.08 0.33 -8.80
N ALA A 33 8.40 0.38 -8.64
CA ALA A 33 9.15 -0.72 -8.03
C ALA A 33 8.69 -0.98 -6.58
N VAL A 34 8.49 0.08 -5.79
CA VAL A 34 7.98 -0.03 -4.42
C VAL A 34 6.53 -0.51 -4.40
N LEU A 35 5.67 0.01 -5.28
CA LEU A 35 4.29 -0.49 -5.41
C LEU A 35 4.27 -1.99 -5.78
N LEU A 36 5.15 -2.41 -6.69
CA LEU A 36 5.23 -3.80 -7.11
C LEU A 36 5.70 -4.72 -5.97
N GLU A 37 6.63 -4.26 -5.14
CA GLU A 37 7.05 -4.97 -3.92
C GLU A 37 5.86 -5.28 -3.01
N GLU A 38 5.03 -4.28 -2.69
CA GLU A 38 3.82 -4.48 -1.86
C GLU A 38 2.80 -5.43 -2.53
N VAL A 39 2.67 -5.38 -3.86
CA VAL A 39 1.80 -6.29 -4.61
C VAL A 39 2.32 -7.73 -4.54
N ASP A 40 3.63 -7.93 -4.63
CA ASP A 40 4.27 -9.24 -4.48
C ASP A 40 4.12 -9.77 -3.05
N GLU A 41 4.26 -8.92 -2.02
CA GLU A 41 4.00 -9.27 -0.62
C GLU A 41 2.55 -9.67 -0.38
N LEU A 42 1.59 -8.88 -0.90
CA LEU A 42 0.17 -9.24 -0.89
C LEU A 42 -0.08 -10.59 -1.58
N TRP A 43 0.56 -10.81 -2.74
CA TRP A 43 0.42 -12.07 -3.45
C TRP A 43 1.00 -13.26 -2.68
N MET A 44 2.14 -13.05 -1.99
CA MET A 44 2.70 -14.04 -1.08
C MET A 44 1.73 -14.38 0.05
N ALA A 45 1.14 -13.36 0.71
CA ALA A 45 0.16 -13.55 1.77
C ALA A 45 -1.10 -14.31 1.28
N ILE A 46 -1.59 -14.01 0.07
CA ILE A 46 -2.74 -14.69 -0.53
C ILE A 46 -2.44 -16.17 -0.80
N LYS A 47 -1.23 -16.49 -1.28
CA LYS A 47 -0.80 -17.86 -1.57
C LYS A 47 -0.60 -18.73 -0.33
N LEU A 48 -0.51 -18.13 0.86
CA LEU A 48 -0.43 -18.88 2.11
C LEU A 48 -1.62 -19.83 2.27
N ASN A 49 -1.38 -20.98 2.91
CA ASN A 49 -2.42 -21.93 3.23
C ASN A 49 -3.47 -21.29 4.16
N GLN A 50 -4.76 -21.49 3.87
CA GLN A 50 -5.88 -20.93 4.65
C GLN A 50 -5.90 -21.32 6.14
N ARG A 51 -5.21 -22.42 6.50
CA ARG A 51 -5.09 -22.86 7.91
C ARG A 51 -4.02 -22.10 8.70
N ILE A 52 -3.21 -21.27 8.04
CA ILE A 52 -2.19 -20.47 8.73
C ILE A 52 -2.89 -19.42 9.60
N PRO A 53 -2.60 -19.39 10.91
CA PRO A 53 -3.15 -18.37 11.80
C PRO A 53 -2.82 -16.95 11.30
N TYR A 54 -3.77 -16.03 11.45
CA TYR A 54 -3.62 -14.62 11.07
C TYR A 54 -3.37 -14.34 9.58
N ARG A 55 -3.49 -15.34 8.69
CA ARG A 55 -3.36 -15.14 7.23
C ARG A 55 -4.21 -13.99 6.72
N ASP A 56 -5.49 -13.94 7.10
CA ASP A 56 -6.41 -12.92 6.60
C ASP A 56 -6.08 -11.52 7.14
N LYS A 57 -5.45 -11.45 8.33
CA LYS A 57 -4.90 -10.21 8.87
C LYS A 57 -3.71 -9.74 8.03
N HIS A 58 -2.77 -10.63 7.70
CA HIS A 58 -1.65 -10.30 6.82
C HIS A 58 -2.13 -9.84 5.44
N ILE A 59 -3.06 -10.56 4.81
CA ILE A 59 -3.65 -10.13 3.52
C ILE A 59 -4.24 -8.73 3.62
N ARG A 60 -4.91 -8.43 4.74
CA ARG A 60 -5.48 -7.10 4.98
C ARG A 60 -4.38 -6.03 5.09
N GLU A 61 -3.32 -6.30 5.85
CA GLU A 61 -2.18 -5.38 6.03
C GLU A 61 -1.51 -5.07 4.69
N GLU A 62 -1.13 -6.10 3.93
CA GLU A 62 -0.47 -5.89 2.63
C GLU A 62 -1.39 -5.18 1.61
N ALA A 63 -2.70 -5.48 1.63
CA ALA A 63 -3.65 -4.77 0.76
C ALA A 63 -3.78 -3.27 1.10
N ILE A 64 -3.71 -2.91 2.39
CA ILE A 64 -3.65 -1.49 2.81
C ILE A 64 -2.37 -0.84 2.27
N GLN A 65 -1.22 -1.53 2.38
CA GLN A 65 0.07 -1.03 1.90
C GLN A 65 0.06 -0.82 0.39
N VAL A 66 -0.50 -1.76 -0.39
CA VAL A 66 -0.70 -1.59 -1.84
C VAL A 66 -1.52 -0.34 -2.16
N CYS A 67 -2.64 -0.12 -1.45
CA CYS A 67 -3.43 1.11 -1.63
C CYS A 67 -2.63 2.37 -1.28
N ALA A 68 -1.87 2.34 -0.18
CA ALA A 68 -1.05 3.46 0.24
C ALA A 68 0.07 3.78 -0.76
N MET A 69 0.73 2.76 -1.33
CA MET A 69 1.80 2.96 -2.30
C MET A 69 1.28 3.43 -3.65
N ALA A 70 0.08 3.00 -4.06
CA ALA A 70 -0.58 3.57 -5.23
C ALA A 70 -0.86 5.07 -5.05
N LEU A 71 -1.32 5.48 -3.86
CA LEU A 71 -1.49 6.90 -3.52
C LEU A 71 -0.15 7.65 -3.51
N ARG A 72 0.92 7.05 -2.98
CA ARG A 72 2.27 7.63 -3.03
C ARG A 72 2.77 7.81 -4.45
N LEU A 73 2.59 6.83 -5.33
CA LEU A 73 3.00 6.95 -6.74
C LEU A 73 2.27 8.12 -7.43
N ILE A 74 0.95 8.24 -7.25
CA ILE A 74 0.18 9.37 -7.78
C ILE A 74 0.71 10.69 -7.20
N TRP A 75 0.86 10.75 -5.88
CA TRP A 75 1.24 11.97 -5.18
C TRP A 75 2.70 12.37 -5.42
N ASP A 76 3.65 11.47 -5.56
CA ASP A 76 5.05 11.84 -5.69
C ASP A 76 5.48 12.00 -7.16
N CYS A 77 4.75 11.42 -8.12
CA CYS A 77 5.22 11.33 -9.51
C CYS A 77 4.21 11.76 -10.58
N CYS A 78 2.91 11.86 -10.27
CA CYS A 78 1.85 12.06 -11.27
C CYS A 78 0.72 12.97 -10.77
N ARG A 79 1.04 14.07 -10.06
CA ARG A 79 -0.01 15.00 -9.63
C ARG A 79 -0.58 15.75 -10.83
N GLU A 80 -1.84 16.16 -10.75
CA GLU A 80 -2.47 16.97 -11.81
C GLU A 80 -1.70 18.27 -12.10
N GLU A 81 -0.99 18.81 -11.12
CA GLU A 81 -0.14 20.00 -11.25
C GLU A 81 1.08 19.77 -12.16
N ASP A 82 1.46 18.51 -12.39
CA ASP A 82 2.62 18.09 -13.18
C ASP A 82 2.25 17.61 -14.61
N LEU A 83 0.96 17.58 -14.95
CA LEU A 83 0.40 17.14 -16.24
C LEU A 83 0.07 18.32 -17.17
#